data_AF-A0A7S2GEL2-F1
#
_entry.id   AF-A0A7S2GEL2-F1
#
_cell.length_a   1.000
_cell.length_b   1.000
_cell.length_c   1.000
_cell.angle_alpha   90.00
_cell.angle_beta   90.00
_cell.angle_gamma   90.00
#
_symmetry.space_group_name_H-M   'P 1'
#
loop_
_entity.id
_entity.type
_entity.pdbx_description
1 polymer ?
#
loop_
_entity_poly.entity_id
_entity_poly.type
_entity_poly.pdbx_seq_one_letter_code
_entity_poly.pdbx_strand_id
1 'polypeptide(L)'
;ETFVVEQACPQLYADRWLDPDGSKRTFCGLSKMSPCVVYSFGSNGNFKFEWKVLRLNPLCEVHTFDPTSSKPRWNGNEIRFHEMGLGHFDGPGEIPVPLFKKKLVYPMKTLPSIMRQLGHTRVHMLKIDTSG
;
A
#
# COMPACT_ATOMS: atom_id res chain seq x y z
N GLU A 1 3.72 15.93 27.24
CA GLU A 1 5.02 15.58 26.66
C GLU A 1 4.81 15.16 25.23
N THR A 2 5.26 15.96 24.27
CA THR A 2 5.10 15.68 22.84
C THR A 2 6.36 14.96 22.39
N PHE A 3 6.27 13.64 22.20
CA PHE A 3 7.35 12.87 21.60
C PHE A 3 7.42 13.20 20.11
N VAL A 4 8.25 14.17 19.74
CA VAL A 4 8.69 14.34 18.35
C VAL A 4 9.76 13.27 18.11
N VAL A 5 9.37 12.14 17.51
CA VAL A 5 10.35 11.17 17.01
C VAL A 5 10.88 11.72 15.69
N GLU A 6 11.80 12.66 15.76
CA GLU A 6 12.63 13.06 14.62
C GLU A 6 13.86 12.14 14.56
N GLN A 7 13.65 10.83 14.43
CA GLN A 7 14.74 9.95 14.02
C GLN A 7 14.85 10.02 12.49
N ALA A 8 15.66 10.96 12.03
CA ALA A 8 16.19 10.90 10.67
C ALA A 8 16.80 9.52 10.42
N CYS A 9 16.46 8.91 9.28
CA CYS A 9 16.96 7.57 8.97
C CYS A 9 18.49 7.57 8.91
N PRO A 10 19.20 6.79 9.75
CA PRO A 10 20.66 6.76 9.70
C PRO A 10 21.10 6.29 8.31
N GLN A 11 22.18 6.85 7.77
CA GLN A 11 22.59 6.58 6.38
C GLN A 11 22.79 5.09 6.08
N LEU A 12 23.22 4.30 7.07
CA LEU A 12 23.39 2.85 6.96
C LEU A 12 22.07 2.07 6.73
N TYR A 13 20.94 2.67 7.08
CA TYR A 13 19.60 2.11 6.93
C TYR A 13 18.76 2.84 5.87
N ALA A 14 19.36 3.81 5.17
CA ALA A 14 18.66 4.61 4.17
C ALA A 14 18.58 3.83 2.84
N ASP A 15 17.44 3.19 2.60
CA ASP A 15 17.13 2.52 1.35
C ASP A 15 16.62 3.57 0.34
N ARG A 16 17.56 4.18 -0.39
CA ARG A 16 17.29 5.31 -1.28
C ARG A 16 16.65 4.88 -2.61
N TRP A 17 15.78 5.75 -3.11
CA TRP A 17 15.08 5.63 -4.37
C TRP A 17 15.09 6.99 -5.08
N LEU A 18 15.55 7.01 -6.32
CA LEU A 18 15.38 8.13 -7.24
C LEU A 18 14.32 7.74 -8.28
N ASP A 19 13.24 8.48 -8.34
CA ASP A 19 12.23 8.34 -9.38
C ASP A 19 12.72 8.91 -10.72
N PRO A 20 12.19 8.45 -11.86
CA PRO A 20 12.55 8.99 -13.18
C PRO A 20 12.29 10.51 -13.33
N ASP A 21 11.38 11.07 -12.53
CA ASP A 21 11.10 12.51 -12.48
C ASP A 21 12.11 13.30 -11.63
N GLY A 22 13.12 12.63 -11.07
CA GLY A 22 14.14 13.20 -10.21
C GLY A 22 13.77 13.29 -8.74
N SER A 23 12.55 12.91 -8.34
CA SER A 23 12.14 12.91 -6.93
C SER A 23 12.90 11.83 -6.14
N LYS A 24 13.34 12.19 -4.94
CA LYS A 24 14.12 11.32 -4.05
C LYS A 24 13.24 10.84 -2.92
N ARG A 25 13.08 9.52 -2.80
CA ARG A 25 12.38 8.84 -1.72
C ARG A 25 13.38 7.97 -0.95
N THR A 26 13.16 7.80 0.35
CA THR A 26 14.02 6.95 1.19
C THR A 26 13.12 6.13 2.10
N PHE A 27 13.29 4.80 2.09
CA PHE A 27 12.76 3.94 3.15
C PHE A 27 13.82 3.77 4.23
N CYS A 28 13.38 3.61 5.48
CA CYS A 28 14.31 3.34 6.56
C CYS A 28 14.26 1.87 6.97
N GLY A 29 15.37 1.16 6.77
CA GLY A 29 15.57 -0.21 7.23
C GLY A 29 14.71 -1.26 6.52
N LEU A 30 14.11 -0.94 5.39
CA LEU A 30 13.25 -1.85 4.62
C LEU A 30 14.04 -3.07 4.14
N SER A 31 15.27 -2.89 3.67
CA SER A 31 16.14 -3.97 3.19
C SER A 31 16.48 -5.02 4.25
N LYS A 32 16.38 -4.66 5.54
CA LYS A 32 16.69 -5.54 6.68
C LYS A 32 15.44 -5.99 7.44
N MET A 33 14.26 -5.58 7.01
CA MET A 33 13.00 -5.86 7.70
C MET A 33 12.59 -7.32 7.56
N SER A 34 12.36 -8.00 8.68
CA SER A 34 11.81 -9.36 8.73
C SER A 34 11.10 -9.60 10.07
N PRO A 35 9.84 -10.10 10.09
CA PRO A 35 8.97 -10.31 8.93
C PRO A 35 8.61 -8.99 8.23
N CYS A 36 8.21 -9.05 6.96
CA CYS A 36 7.86 -7.87 6.17
C CYS A 36 6.49 -8.07 5.51
N VAL A 37 5.50 -7.32 5.99
CA VAL A 37 4.13 -7.29 5.45
C VAL A 37 3.81 -5.86 5.05
N VAL A 38 3.52 -5.64 3.78
CA VAL A 38 3.28 -4.32 3.21
C VAL A 38 1.88 -4.25 2.63
N TYR A 39 1.10 -3.28 3.08
CA TYR A 39 -0.20 -2.95 2.50
C TYR A 39 -0.11 -1.63 1.75
N SER A 40 -0.64 -1.60 0.53
CA SER A 40 -0.72 -0.42 -0.32
C SER A 40 -2.14 -0.23 -0.82
N PHE A 41 -2.76 0.88 -0.45
CA PHE A 41 -4.12 1.24 -0.86
C PHE A 41 -4.09 2.33 -1.92
N GLY A 42 -4.84 2.12 -3.01
CA GLY A 42 -4.93 3.03 -4.15
C GLY A 42 -3.73 2.92 -5.07
N SER A 43 -3.74 1.97 -6.00
CA SER A 43 -2.67 1.85 -6.99
C SER A 43 -2.90 2.74 -8.20
N ASN A 44 -4.16 2.97 -8.58
CA ASN A 44 -4.53 3.66 -9.81
C ASN A 44 -3.78 3.07 -11.03
N GLY A 45 -3.64 1.75 -11.08
CA GLY A 45 -2.88 1.02 -12.09
C GLY A 45 -1.36 1.21 -12.04
N ASN A 46 -0.82 1.96 -11.07
CA ASN A 46 0.60 2.22 -10.92
C ASN A 46 1.20 1.44 -9.74
N PHE A 47 2.10 0.51 -10.05
CA PHE A 47 2.69 -0.42 -9.07
C PHE A 47 4.18 -0.16 -8.79
N LYS A 48 4.71 1.02 -9.16
CA LYS A 48 6.14 1.35 -9.02
C LYS A 48 6.63 1.24 -7.58
N PHE A 49 5.78 1.65 -6.63
CA PHE A 49 6.08 1.58 -5.20
C PHE A 49 6.29 0.14 -4.74
N GLU A 50 5.36 -0.74 -5.08
CA GLU A 50 5.32 -2.15 -4.68
C GLU A 50 6.49 -2.92 -5.28
N TRP A 51 6.76 -2.72 -6.57
CA TRP A 51 7.93 -3.30 -7.22
C TRP A 51 9.24 -2.82 -6.62
N LYS A 52 9.30 -1.56 -6.16
CA LYS A 52 10.49 -1.04 -5.48
C LYS A 52 10.67 -1.65 -4.09
N VAL A 53 9.60 -1.84 -3.34
CA VAL A 53 9.63 -2.55 -2.06
C VAL A 53 10.21 -3.95 -2.26
N LEU A 54 9.67 -4.72 -3.20
CA LEU A 54 10.15 -6.07 -3.51
C LEU A 54 11.60 -6.08 -4.03
N ARG A 55 12.01 -5.07 -4.79
CA ARG A 55 13.41 -4.94 -5.24
C ARG A 55 14.37 -4.70 -4.06
N LEU A 56 13.96 -3.93 -3.07
CA LEU A 56 14.78 -3.64 -1.88
C LEU A 56 14.75 -4.79 -0.86
N ASN A 57 13.63 -5.49 -0.76
CA ASN A 57 13.46 -6.64 0.10
C ASN A 57 12.51 -7.68 -0.56
N PRO A 58 13.08 -8.68 -1.26
CA PRO A 58 12.29 -9.72 -1.93
C PRO A 58 11.52 -10.65 -0.98
N LEU A 59 11.80 -10.60 0.33
CA LEU A 59 11.10 -11.40 1.34
C LEU A 59 9.79 -10.74 1.80
N CYS A 60 9.50 -9.52 1.36
CA CYS A 60 8.28 -8.83 1.70
C CYS A 60 7.05 -9.48 1.06
N GLU A 61 6.03 -9.69 1.88
CA GLU A 61 4.68 -10.00 1.47
C GLU A 61 3.93 -8.71 1.16
N VAL A 62 3.67 -8.44 -0.12
CA VAL A 62 3.09 -7.17 -0.60
C VAL A 62 1.65 -7.37 -1.08
N HIS A 63 0.74 -6.60 -0.49
CA HIS A 63 -0.68 -6.58 -0.83
C HIS A 63 -1.07 -5.20 -1.35
N THR A 64 -1.69 -5.17 -2.52
CA THR A 64 -2.25 -3.96 -3.12
C THR A 64 -3.76 -4.05 -3.14
N PHE A 65 -4.41 -3.00 -2.66
CA PHE A 65 -5.86 -2.89 -2.56
C PHE A 65 -6.32 -1.70 -3.40
N ASP A 66 -7.08 -1.96 -4.45
CA ASP A 66 -7.66 -0.92 -5.28
C ASP A 66 -8.99 -1.40 -5.85
N PRO A 67 -10.12 -0.79 -5.45
CA PRO A 67 -11.42 -1.18 -5.97
C PRO A 67 -11.70 -0.64 -7.38
N THR A 68 -10.95 0.36 -7.85
CA THR A 68 -11.19 1.08 -9.10
C THR A 68 -10.35 0.57 -10.28
N SER A 69 -9.23 -0.08 -9.98
CA SER A 69 -8.34 -0.67 -10.98
C SER A 69 -8.68 -2.13 -11.25
N SER A 70 -8.56 -2.57 -12.50
CA SER A 70 -8.65 -3.99 -12.82
C SER A 70 -7.39 -4.75 -12.38
N LYS A 71 -7.54 -6.05 -12.09
CA LYS A 71 -6.39 -6.90 -11.79
C LYS A 71 -5.32 -6.78 -12.89
N PRO A 72 -4.08 -6.42 -12.53
CA PRO A 72 -3.01 -6.23 -13.50
C PRO A 72 -2.59 -7.55 -14.15
N ARG A 73 -2.14 -7.45 -15.41
CA ARG A 73 -1.64 -8.59 -16.20
C ARG A 73 -0.12 -8.70 -16.08
N TRP A 74 0.36 -9.20 -14.95
CA TRP A 74 1.74 -9.68 -14.83
C TRP A 74 1.76 -11.19 -14.58
N ASN A 75 2.81 -11.85 -15.05
CA ASN A 75 3.03 -13.27 -14.80
C ASN A 75 3.74 -13.39 -13.46
N GLY A 76 2.99 -13.61 -12.37
CA GLY A 76 3.58 -13.79 -11.05
C GLY A 76 2.64 -13.52 -9.87
N ASN A 77 3.09 -13.89 -8.68
CA ASN A 77 2.38 -13.79 -7.40
C ASN A 77 3.10 -12.88 -6.38
N GLU A 78 4.09 -12.10 -6.83
CA GLU A 78 4.94 -11.26 -5.98
C GLU A 78 4.14 -10.12 -5.33
N ILE A 79 3.21 -9.52 -6.09
CA ILE A 79 2.26 -8.53 -5.60
C ILE A 79 0.86 -9.15 -5.60
N ARG A 80 0.22 -9.18 -4.44
CA ARG A 80 -1.13 -9.74 -4.28
C ARG A 80 -2.16 -8.64 -4.38
N PHE A 81 -2.89 -8.63 -5.50
CA PHE A 81 -3.90 -7.61 -5.79
C PHE A 81 -5.29 -7.99 -5.26
N HIS A 82 -5.97 -7.01 -4.68
CA HIS A 82 -7.29 -7.12 -4.08
C HIS A 82 -8.21 -6.02 -4.60
N GLU A 83 -9.34 -6.41 -5.21
CA GLU A 83 -10.36 -5.50 -5.74
C GLU A 83 -11.29 -4.99 -4.61
N MET A 84 -10.72 -4.32 -3.62
CA MET A 84 -11.44 -3.76 -2.48
C MET A 84 -10.79 -2.49 -1.95
N GLY A 85 -11.58 -1.61 -1.35
CA GLY A 85 -11.12 -0.36 -0.73
C GLY A 85 -10.99 -0.43 0.79
N LEU A 86 -10.28 0.56 1.36
CA LEU A 86 -10.18 0.76 2.80
C LEU A 86 -11.34 1.63 3.29
N GLY A 87 -12.08 1.16 4.28
CA GLY A 87 -13.20 1.89 4.89
C GLY A 87 -13.23 1.79 6.41
N HIS A 88 -14.11 2.56 7.04
CA HIS A 88 -14.40 2.45 8.47
C HIS A 88 -15.49 1.39 8.78
N PHE A 89 -15.94 0.67 7.76
CA PHE A 89 -16.92 -0.40 7.82
C PHE A 89 -16.58 -1.50 6.80
N ASP A 90 -17.21 -2.66 6.97
CA ASP A 90 -17.19 -3.75 5.98
C ASP A 90 -18.50 -3.70 5.19
N GLY A 91 -18.43 -3.64 3.86
CA GLY A 91 -19.62 -3.63 3.00
C GLY A 91 -19.49 -2.71 1.78
N PRO A 92 -20.60 -2.51 1.03
CA PRO A 92 -20.62 -1.59 -0.10
C PRO A 92 -20.44 -0.14 0.35
N GLY A 93 -19.45 0.56 -0.22
CA GLY A 93 -19.21 1.98 -0.02
C GLY A 93 -19.29 2.77 -1.31
N GLU A 94 -19.90 3.96 -1.24
CA GLU A 94 -19.96 4.90 -2.36
C GLU A 94 -18.69 5.75 -2.40
N ILE A 95 -18.02 5.82 -3.55
CA ILE A 95 -16.95 6.80 -3.78
C ILE A 95 -17.55 8.03 -4.46
N PRO A 96 -17.36 9.24 -3.91
CA PRO A 96 -17.80 10.48 -4.56
C PRO A 96 -17.13 10.61 -5.92
N VAL A 97 -17.95 10.72 -6.96
CA VAL A 97 -17.50 11.05 -8.32
C VAL A 97 -18.04 12.44 -8.69
N PRO A 98 -17.43 13.16 -9.64
CA PRO A 98 -17.98 14.42 -10.14
C PRO A 98 -19.46 14.26 -10.51
N LEU A 99 -20.28 15.29 -10.24
CA LEU A 99 -21.76 15.26 -10.29
C LEU A 99 -22.39 14.57 -11.52
N PHE A 100 -21.68 14.56 -12.64
CA PHE A 100 -22.13 14.01 -13.92
C PHE A 100 -21.83 12.52 -14.12
N LYS A 101 -21.22 11.84 -13.15
CA LYS A 101 -20.93 10.40 -13.20
C LYS A 101 -21.82 9.64 -12.21
N LYS A 102 -22.20 8.42 -12.58
CA LYS A 102 -22.91 7.51 -11.67
C LYS A 102 -22.03 7.24 -10.44
N LYS A 103 -22.61 7.33 -9.25
CA LYS A 103 -21.98 6.87 -8.00
C LYS A 103 -21.48 5.44 -8.20
N LEU A 104 -20.20 5.24 -7.92
CA LEU A 104 -19.58 3.92 -8.01
C LEU A 104 -19.59 3.31 -6.62
N VAL A 105 -20.13 2.09 -6.51
CA VAL A 105 -20.21 1.33 -5.27
C VAL A 105 -19.13 0.25 -5.33
N TYR A 106 -18.29 0.22 -4.30
CA TYR A 106 -17.17 -0.71 -4.21
C TYR A 106 -17.20 -1.48 -2.90
N PRO A 107 -16.66 -2.72 -2.86
CA PRO A 107 -16.49 -3.43 -1.61
C PRO A 107 -15.43 -2.73 -0.76
N MET A 108 -15.82 -2.32 0.44
CA MET A 108 -14.96 -1.70 1.44
C MET A 108 -14.73 -2.67 2.60
N LYS A 109 -13.55 -2.62 3.19
CA LYS A 109 -13.24 -3.32 4.43
C LYS A 109 -12.45 -2.44 5.39
N THR A 110 -12.65 -2.69 6.67
CA THR A 110 -11.79 -2.13 7.71
C THR A 110 -10.40 -2.78 7.69
N LEU A 111 -9.38 -2.03 8.12
CA LEU A 111 -8.03 -2.56 8.27
C LEU A 111 -7.98 -3.82 9.16
N PRO A 112 -8.64 -3.86 10.35
CA PRO A 112 -8.70 -5.08 11.16
C PRO A 112 -9.33 -6.28 10.44
N SER A 113 -10.39 -6.07 9.65
CA SER A 113 -11.02 -7.14 8.87
C SER A 113 -10.10 -7.67 7.78
N ILE A 114 -9.36 -6.80 7.08
CA ILE A 114 -8.35 -7.20 6.08
C ILE A 114 -7.23 -8.01 6.74
N MET A 115 -6.69 -7.50 7.84
CA MET A 115 -5.64 -8.18 8.61
C MET A 115 -6.08 -9.58 9.06
N ARG A 116 -7.29 -9.70 9.62
CA ARG A 116 -7.86 -11.00 10.03
C ARG A 116 -8.06 -11.94 8.85
N GLN A 117 -8.58 -11.45 7.73
CA GLN A 117 -8.81 -12.25 6.52
C GLN A 117 -7.52 -12.80 5.93
N LEU A 118 -6.42 -12.04 6.02
CA LEU A 118 -5.11 -12.42 5.50
C LEU A 118 -4.23 -13.13 6.54
N GLY A 119 -4.71 -13.28 7.78
CA GLY A 119 -3.94 -13.94 8.86
C GLY A 119 -2.79 -13.10 9.41
N HIS A 120 -2.81 -11.77 9.22
CA HIS A 120 -1.75 -10.87 9.68
C HIS A 120 -2.08 -10.27 11.04
N THR A 121 -1.15 -10.38 11.98
CA THR A 121 -1.24 -9.69 13.28
C THR A 121 -0.59 -8.31 13.25
N ARG A 122 0.26 -8.04 12.25
CA ARG A 122 0.99 -6.78 12.10
C ARG A 122 1.20 -6.42 10.63
N VAL A 123 1.03 -5.14 10.32
CA VAL A 123 1.48 -4.52 9.07
C VAL A 123 2.76 -3.75 9.39
N HIS A 124 3.81 -3.94 8.58
CA HIS A 124 5.11 -3.30 8.81
C HIS A 124 5.27 -2.02 7.99
N MET A 125 4.59 -1.94 6.85
CA MET A 125 4.52 -0.73 6.03
C MET A 125 3.11 -0.58 5.47
N LEU A 126 2.54 0.61 5.65
CA LEU A 126 1.21 0.95 5.20
C LEU A 126 1.30 2.21 4.32
N LYS A 127 1.03 2.07 3.03
CA LYS A 127 0.80 3.17 2.11
C LYS A 127 -0.70 3.37 1.95
N ILE A 128 -1.17 4.60 2.11
CA ILE A 128 -2.54 5.00 1.78
C ILE A 128 -2.45 6.18 0.82
N ASP A 129 -2.78 5.94 -0.45
CA ASP A 129 -2.80 6.94 -1.51
C ASP A 129 -4.12 6.83 -2.26
N THR A 130 -5.18 7.26 -1.58
CA THR A 130 -6.56 7.14 -2.06
C THR A 130 -7.19 8.52 -2.12
N SER A 131 -8.06 8.76 -3.11
CA SER A 131 -8.99 9.88 -3.03
C SER A 131 -10.03 9.59 -1.94
N GLY A 132 -10.02 10.38 -0.87
CA GLY A 132 -10.99 10.33 0.22
C GLY A 132 -12.33 10.96 -0.14
#